data_AF-A0A9D5ZHD1-F1
#
_entry.id   AF-A0A9D5ZHD1-F1
#
_cell.length_a   1.000
_cell.length_b   1.000
_cell.length_c   1.000
_cell.angle_alpha   90.00
_cell.angle_beta   90.00
_cell.angle_gamma   90.00
#
_symmetry.space_group_name_H-M   'P 1'
#
loop_
_entity.id
_entity.type
_entity.pdbx_description
1 polymer ?
#
loop_
_entity_poly.entity_id
_entity_poly.type
_entity_poly.pdbx_seq_one_letter_code
_entity_poly.pdbx_strand_id
1 'polypeptide(L)' 'MGPKVFTIPPGEAFVDSLAAGILERVGDKPEDLARVRVLLPTRRACRALREAFLRHSAGRPMLLPVMT' A
#
# COMPACT_ATOMS: atom_id res chain seq x y z
N MET A 1 -19.83 15.17 -3.80
CA MET A 1 -19.16 13.86 -3.67
C MET A 1 -18.25 13.93 -2.47
N GLY A 2 -18.55 13.19 -1.40
CA GLY A 2 -17.76 13.21 -0.16
C GLY A 2 -16.48 12.38 -0.29
N PRO A 3 -15.56 12.47 0.69
CA PRO A 3 -14.38 11.61 0.73
C PRO A 3 -14.82 10.13 0.82
N LYS A 4 -14.13 9.26 0.09
CA LYS A 4 -14.29 7.81 0.25
C LYS A 4 -13.51 7.39 1.50
N VAL A 5 -14.22 7.02 2.55
CA VAL A 5 -13.63 6.58 3.82
C VAL A 5 -13.69 5.05 3.88
N PHE A 6 -12.56 4.43 4.23
CA PHE A 6 -12.43 2.98 4.40
C PHE A 6 -11.88 2.68 5.78
N THR A 7 -12.08 1.44 6.26
CA THR A 7 -11.65 0.98 7.58
C THR A 7 -10.96 -0.36 7.46
N ILE A 8 -9.85 -0.52 8.19
CA ILE A 8 -9.21 -1.82 8.43
C ILE A 8 -9.67 -2.29 9.82
N PRO A 9 -10.25 -3.50 9.96
CA PRO A 9 -10.71 -4.01 11.23
C PRO A 9 -9.60 -4.05 12.30
N PRO A 10 -9.95 -3.84 13.59
CA PRO A 10 -9.01 -4.07 14.69
C PRO A 10 -8.50 -5.51 14.71
N GLY A 11 -7.23 -5.69 15.05
CA GLY A 11 -6.60 -7.02 15.12
C GLY A 11 -5.98 -7.50 13.81
N GLU A 12 -6.26 -6.85 12.68
CA GLU A 12 -5.55 -7.11 11.43
C GLU A 12 -4.17 -6.45 11.40
N ALA A 13 -3.24 -7.07 10.68
CA ALA A 13 -1.94 -6.48 10.40
C ALA A 13 -2.14 -5.28 9.45
N PHE A 14 -2.13 -4.07 10.01
CA PHE A 14 -2.54 -2.85 9.31
C PHE A 14 -1.80 -2.64 7.97
N VAL A 15 -0.46 -2.75 7.95
CA VAL A 15 0.33 -2.49 6.74
C VAL A 15 0.14 -3.55 5.66
N ASP A 16 -0.07 -4.81 6.03
CA ASP A 16 -0.36 -5.89 5.10
C ASP A 16 -1.75 -5.70 4.48
N SER A 17 -2.74 -5.40 5.32
CA SER A 17 -4.12 -5.17 4.90
C SER A 17 -4.24 -3.93 4.01
N LEU A 18 -3.50 -2.87 4.34
CA LEU A 18 -3.40 -1.68 3.51
C LEU A 18 -2.73 -1.96 2.16
N ALA A 19 -1.61 -2.69 2.15
CA ALA A 19 -0.91 -3.04 0.90
C ALA A 19 -1.80 -3.88 -0.02
N ALA A 20 -2.44 -4.93 0.52
CA ALA A 20 -3.39 -5.76 -0.22
C ALA A 20 -4.55 -4.92 -0.76
N GLY A 21 -5.16 -4.09 0.08
CA GLY A 21 -6.27 -3.23 -0.35
C GLY A 21 -5.87 -2.20 -1.42
N ILE A 22 -4.65 -1.66 -1.39
CA ILE A 22 -4.14 -0.80 -2.46
C ILE A 22 -3.97 -1.63 -3.75
N LEU A 23 -3.34 -2.80 -3.68
CA LEU A 23 -3.11 -3.67 -4.84
C LEU A 23 -4.40 -4.09 -5.53
N GLU A 24 -5.47 -4.37 -4.78
CA GLU A 24 -6.80 -4.70 -5.34
C GLU A 24 -7.47 -3.53 -6.08
N ARG A 25 -7.09 -2.28 -5.76
CA ARG A 25 -7.77 -1.07 -6.27
C ARG A 25 -6.99 -0.38 -7.39
N VAL A 26 -5.70 -0.63 -7.50
CA VAL A 26 -4.87 -0.13 -8.60
C VAL A 26 -4.97 -1.08 -9.79
N GLY A 27 -4.77 -0.55 -11.00
CA GLY A 27 -4.81 -1.37 -12.21
C GLY A 27 -3.65 -2.38 -12.30
N ASP A 28 -3.75 -3.28 -13.28
CA ASP A 28 -2.80 -4.38 -13.45
C ASP A 28 -1.41 -3.95 -13.94
N LYS A 29 -1.27 -2.69 -14.39
CA LYS A 29 0.00 -2.20 -14.92
C LYS A 29 0.93 -1.77 -13.77
N PRO A 30 2.22 -2.13 -13.80
CA PRO A 30 3.16 -1.75 -12.73
C PRO A 30 3.19 -0.25 -12.44
N GLU A 31 3.04 0.60 -13.47
CA GLU A 31 3.05 2.05 -13.33
C GLU A 31 1.83 2.63 -12.59
N ASP A 32 0.73 1.89 -12.50
CA ASP A 32 -0.48 2.36 -11.79
C ASP A 32 -0.22 2.45 -10.29
N LEU A 33 0.50 1.48 -9.73
CA LEU A 33 0.92 1.51 -8.32
C LEU A 33 1.88 2.67 -8.03
N ALA A 34 2.79 2.99 -8.97
CA ALA A 34 3.73 4.10 -8.83
C ALA A 34 3.06 5.48 -8.77
N ARG A 35 1.83 5.62 -9.31
CA ARG A 35 1.04 6.86 -9.27
C ARG A 35 0.35 7.07 -7.92
N VAL A 36 0.27 6.06 -7.06
CA VAL A 36 -0.36 6.18 -5.74
C VAL A 36 0.56 6.93 -4.78
N ARG A 37 -0.03 7.86 -4.01
CA ARG A 37 0.62 8.49 -2.86
C ARG A 37 -0.03 8.03 -1.56
N VAL A 38 0.78 7.50 -0.65
CA VAL A 38 0.36 7.11 0.70
C VAL A 38 1.00 8.07 1.70
N LEU A 39 0.17 8.80 2.44
CA LEU A 39 0.61 9.68 3.52
C LEU A 39 0.69 8.88 4.81
N LEU A 40 1.85 8.89 5.46
CA LEU A 40 2.13 8.07 6.63
C LEU A 40 2.72 8.93 7.75
N PRO A 41 2.37 8.65 9.02
CA PRO A 41 2.74 9.53 10.13
C PRO A 41 4.24 9.45 10.48
N THR A 42 4.95 8.40 10.04
CA THR A 42 6.35 8.19 10.41
C THR A 42 7.13 7.49 9.30
N ARG A 43 8.45 7.72 9.27
CA ARG A 43 9.38 6.99 8.38
C ARG A 43 9.36 5.48 8.62
N ARG A 44 9.12 5.05 9.88
CA ARG A 44 8.99 3.62 10.22
C ARG A 44 7.77 3.00 9.54
N ALA A 45 6.64 3.71 9.50
CA ALA A 45 5.44 3.25 8.77
C ALA A 45 5.72 3.14 7.27
N CYS A 46 6.45 4.10 6.66
CA CYS A 46 6.86 4.01 5.26
C CYS A 46 7.69 2.75 4.98
N ARG A 47 8.68 2.46 5.84
CA ARG A 47 9.50 1.24 5.70
C ARG A 47 8.65 -0.03 5.84
N ALA A 48 7.82 -0.11 6.87
CA ALA A 48 6.97 -1.27 7.11
C ALA A 48 6.00 -1.53 5.94
N LEU A 49 5.41 -0.48 5.36
CA LEU A 49 4.53 -0.61 4.21
C LEU A 49 5.30 -1.04 2.95
N ARG A 50 6.53 -0.56 2.72
CA ARG A 50 7.38 -1.07 1.63
C ARG A 50 7.64 -2.57 1.77
N GLU A 51 7.98 -3.02 2.97
CA GLU A 51 8.22 -4.44 3.25
C GLU A 51 6.95 -5.27 3.04
N ALA A 52 5.76 -4.74 3.34
CA ALA A 52 4.49 -5.38 3.04
C ALA A 52 4.27 -5.57 1.52
N PHE A 53 4.48 -4.53 0.71
CA PHE A 53 4.42 -4.68 -0.76
C PHE A 53 5.41 -5.73 -1.30
N LEU A 54 6.63 -5.79 -0.75
CA LEU A 54 7.62 -6.79 -1.17
C LEU A 54 7.20 -8.23 -0.84
N ARG A 55 6.49 -8.46 0.27
CA ARG A 55 5.91 -9.78 0.56
C ARG A 55 4.92 -10.23 -0.52
N HIS A 56 4.14 -9.29 -1.08
CA HIS A 56 3.19 -9.56 -2.16
C HIS A 56 3.85 -9.73 -3.54
N SER A 57 5.09 -9.28 -3.74
CA SER A 57 5.74 -9.39 -5.06
C SER A 57 6.24 -10.79 -5.38
N ALA A 58 6.27 -11.70 -4.39
CA ALA A 58 6.79 -13.06 -4.51
C ALA A 58 8.22 -13.10 -5.09
N GLY A 59 9.07 -12.14 -4.68
CA GLY A 59 10.46 -12.04 -5.11
C GLY A 59 10.65 -11.36 -6.48
N ARG A 60 9.57 -10.96 -7.17
CA ARG A 60 9.66 -10.19 -8.41
C ARG A 60 9.91 -8.71 -8.12
N PRO A 61 10.70 -8.02 -8.95
CA PRO A 61 10.78 -6.56 -8.90
C PRO A 61 9.39 -5.95 -9.11
N MET A 62 9.08 -4.91 -8.34
CA MET A 62 7.79 -4.22 -8.35
C MET A 62 8.01 -2.73 -8.16
N LEU A 63 7.27 -1.91 -8.90
CA LEU A 63 7.21 -0.47 -8.63
C LEU A 63 6.40 -0.21 -7.37
N LEU A 64 6.84 0.74 -6.55
CA LEU A 64 6.20 1.05 -5.26
C LEU A 64 5.49 2.40 -5.32
N PRO A 65 4.44 2.60 -4.50
CA PRO A 65 3.81 3.90 -4.37
C PRO A 65 4.77 4.90 -3.72
N VAL A 66 4.48 6.19 -3.90
CA VAL A 66 5.23 7.22 -3.18
C VAL A 66 4.70 7.33 -1.75
N MET A 67 5.58 7.15 -0.78
CA MET A 67 5.26 7.22 0.64
C MET A 67 5.89 8.48 1.25
N THR A 68 5.10 9.27 1.98
CA THR A 68 5.55 10.55 2.55
C THR A 68 5.08 10.67 3.99
#